data_AF-A0A091L4D6-F1
#
_entry.id   AF-A0A091L4D6-F1
#
_cell.length_a   1.000
_cell.length_b   1.000
_cell.length_c   1.000
_cell.angle_alpha   90.00
_cell.angle_beta   90.00
_cell.angle_gamma   90.00
#
_symmetry.space_group_name_H-M   'P 1'
#
loop_
_entity.id
_entity.type
_entity.pdbx_description
1 polymer ?
#
loop_
_entity_poly.entity_id
_entity_poly.type
_entity_poly.pdbx_seq_one_letter_code
_entity_poly.pdbx_strand_id
1 'polypeptide(L)'
;AEGQGFFIRNTRLQKCIRVSPHQTNSISLTDCKADSQQQQWSWDPTTRTIVSLQTKHCLSAHKTQDYALVKLERCGDWERQAWSCSKKGRLTLWSLGFHLSTKEGGHKVFVSKKKDKFSRWKTLADETICAAAQTPAPRPSKSTQQAVDTRVWIYESK
;
A
#
# COMPACT_ATOMS: atom_id res chain seq x y z
N ALA A 1 -3.60 7.09 14.93
CA ALA A 1 -3.99 7.70 13.64
C ALA A 1 -4.37 6.57 12.70
N GLU A 2 -5.67 6.33 12.52
CA GLU A 2 -6.15 5.45 11.45
C GLU A 2 -6.11 6.25 10.15
N GLY A 3 -4.94 6.25 9.53
CA GLY A 3 -4.75 6.85 8.21
C GLY A 3 -5.34 5.93 7.15
N GLN A 4 -6.01 6.52 6.16
CA GLN A 4 -6.41 5.80 4.95
C GLN A 4 -5.16 5.16 4.33
N GLY A 5 -5.17 3.84 4.17
CA GLY A 5 -4.07 3.12 3.55
C GLY A 5 -4.01 3.34 2.04
N PHE A 6 -2.92 2.88 1.44
CA PHE A 6 -2.77 2.80 0.00
C PHE A 6 -2.49 1.37 -0.44
N PHE A 7 -2.69 1.12 -1.72
CA PHE A 7 -2.32 -0.12 -2.37
C PHE A 7 -0.94 0.00 -3.00
N ILE A 8 -0.20 -1.11 -3.05
CA ILE A 8 1.10 -1.17 -3.74
C ILE A 8 0.91 -1.98 -5.02
N ARG A 9 0.73 -1.30 -6.14
CA ARG A 9 0.49 -1.88 -7.46
C ARG A 9 1.78 -1.96 -8.27
N ASN A 10 2.05 -3.12 -8.85
CA ASN A 10 3.08 -3.26 -9.87
C ASN A 10 2.62 -2.61 -11.17
N THR A 11 3.39 -1.65 -11.68
CA THR A 11 3.01 -0.89 -12.88
C THR A 11 3.01 -1.70 -14.17
N ARG A 12 3.78 -2.80 -14.25
CA ARG A 12 3.80 -3.66 -15.43
C ARG A 12 2.71 -4.74 -15.38
N LEU A 13 2.56 -5.41 -14.25
CA LEU A 13 1.61 -6.52 -14.11
C LEU A 13 0.20 -6.07 -13.73
N GLN A 14 0.01 -4.82 -13.30
CA GLN A 14 -1.27 -4.29 -12.82
C GLN A 14 -1.84 -5.09 -11.63
N LYS A 15 -0.95 -5.73 -10.86
CA LYS A 15 -1.28 -6.51 -9.66
C LYS A 15 -0.82 -5.81 -8.39
N CYS A 16 -1.60 -5.99 -7.33
CA CYS A 16 -1.35 -5.42 -6.03
C CYS A 16 -0.72 -6.44 -5.07
N ILE A 17 0.14 -5.95 -4.18
CA ILE A 17 0.68 -6.74 -3.07
C ILE A 17 -0.43 -6.93 -2.03
N ARG A 18 -0.63 -8.19 -1.63
CA ARG A 18 -1.60 -8.61 -0.63
C ARG A 18 -0.93 -9.46 0.45
N VAL A 19 -1.38 -9.31 1.69
CA VAL A 19 -1.12 -10.29 2.76
C VAL A 19 -1.75 -11.63 2.40
N SER A 20 -0.98 -12.71 2.38
CA SER A 20 -1.50 -14.03 2.02
C SER A 20 -2.40 -14.59 3.13
N PRO A 21 -3.63 -15.04 2.83
CA PRO A 21 -4.55 -15.57 3.84
C PRO A 21 -4.17 -16.98 4.33
N HIS A 22 -3.46 -17.75 3.51
CA HIS A 22 -3.19 -19.17 3.78
C HIS A 22 -1.78 -19.45 4.33
N GLN A 23 -0.90 -18.45 4.36
CA GLN A 23 0.48 -18.63 4.77
C GLN A 23 0.91 -17.48 5.67
N THR A 24 1.23 -17.83 6.91
CA THR A 24 1.68 -16.89 7.94
C THR A 24 2.85 -16.06 7.45
N ASN A 25 2.78 -14.76 7.70
CA ASN A 25 3.85 -13.80 7.39
C ASN A 25 4.26 -13.74 5.90
N SER A 26 3.42 -14.24 4.99
CA SER A 26 3.71 -14.21 3.57
C SER A 26 2.85 -13.19 2.83
N ILE A 27 3.36 -12.77 1.67
CA ILE A 27 2.68 -11.86 0.76
C ILE A 27 2.58 -12.51 -0.62
N SER A 28 1.60 -12.07 -1.39
CA SER A 28 1.39 -12.52 -2.77
C SER A 28 0.93 -11.37 -3.65
N LEU A 29 1.01 -11.58 -4.97
CA LEU A 29 0.42 -10.70 -5.96
C LEU A 29 -0.96 -11.20 -6.40
N THR A 30 -1.92 -10.30 -6.44
CA THR A 30 -3.28 -10.56 -6.90
C THR A 30 -3.84 -9.32 -7.61
N ASP A 31 -5.04 -9.41 -8.16
CA ASP A 31 -5.69 -8.28 -8.77
C ASP A 31 -6.03 -7.23 -7.71
N CYS A 32 -5.89 -5.95 -8.09
CA CYS A 32 -6.13 -4.84 -7.18
C CYS A 32 -7.62 -4.75 -6.86
N LYS A 33 -7.97 -4.83 -5.57
CA LYS A 33 -9.36 -4.76 -5.09
C LYS A 33 -9.52 -3.61 -4.09
N ALA A 34 -10.26 -2.57 -4.48
CA ALA A 34 -10.34 -1.30 -3.73
C ALA A 34 -10.90 -1.43 -2.30
N ASP A 35 -11.67 -2.48 -2.03
CA ASP A 35 -12.29 -2.81 -0.74
C ASP A 35 -11.47 -3.80 0.10
N SER A 36 -10.39 -4.35 -0.46
CA SER A 36 -9.62 -5.42 0.19
C SER A 36 -8.67 -4.89 1.27
N GLN A 37 -9.03 -5.08 2.53
CA GLN A 37 -8.18 -4.76 3.70
C GLN A 37 -6.81 -5.46 3.67
N GLN A 38 -6.71 -6.65 3.08
CA GLN A 38 -5.44 -7.39 2.95
C GLN A 38 -4.43 -6.73 1.99
N GLN A 39 -4.87 -5.73 1.21
CA GLN A 39 -4.04 -4.99 0.26
C GLN A 39 -3.77 -3.55 0.73
N GLN A 40 -4.15 -3.23 1.97
CA GLN A 40 -3.99 -1.91 2.56
C GLN A 40 -2.65 -1.82 3.29
N TRP A 41 -1.85 -0.85 2.86
CA TRP A 41 -0.52 -0.58 3.40
C TRP A 41 -0.44 0.86 3.87
N SER A 42 0.43 1.12 4.84
CA SER A 42 0.82 2.46 5.24
C SER A 42 2.32 2.63 5.08
N TRP A 43 2.75 3.89 5.03
CA TRP A 43 4.16 4.27 5.04
C TRP A 43 4.44 5.01 6.34
N ASP A 44 5.48 4.60 7.05
CA ASP A 44 6.02 5.36 8.18
C ASP A 44 7.21 6.20 7.70
N PRO A 45 7.08 7.54 7.66
CA PRO A 45 8.17 8.41 7.19
C PRO A 45 9.36 8.45 8.14
N THR A 46 9.16 8.21 9.44
CA THR A 46 10.22 8.21 10.45
C THR A 46 11.08 6.96 10.28
N THR A 47 10.44 5.79 10.19
CA THR A 47 11.16 4.52 10.07
C THR A 47 11.46 4.12 8.62
N ARG A 48 10.91 4.84 7.63
CA ARG A 48 10.95 4.51 6.20
C ARG A 48 10.42 3.10 5.89
N THR A 49 9.53 2.60 6.72
CA THR A 49 8.97 1.26 6.59
C THR A 49 7.61 1.28 5.89
N ILE A 50 7.32 0.20 5.18
CA ILE A 50 5.99 -0.07 4.64
C ILE A 50 5.33 -1.06 5.60
N VAL A 51 4.20 -0.66 6.20
CA VAL A 51 3.51 -1.42 7.24
C VAL A 51 2.19 -1.95 6.69
N SER A 52 1.90 -3.23 6.94
CA SER A 52 0.59 -3.81 6.67
C SER A 52 -0.43 -3.23 7.66
N LEU A 53 -1.51 -2.62 7.15
CA LEU A 53 -2.56 -2.12 8.04
C LEU A 53 -3.30 -3.26 8.74
N GLN A 54 -3.35 -4.44 8.13
CA GLN A 54 -4.01 -5.62 8.66
C GLN A 54 -3.22 -6.25 9.82
N THR A 55 -1.91 -6.46 9.65
CA THR A 55 -1.09 -7.26 10.58
C THR A 55 -0.15 -6.43 11.43
N LYS A 56 0.01 -5.13 11.12
CA LYS A 56 0.99 -4.21 11.73
C LYS A 56 2.45 -4.66 11.58
N HIS A 57 2.71 -5.64 10.71
CA HIS A 57 4.06 -6.08 10.34
C HIS A 57 4.60 -5.27 9.17
N CYS A 58 5.92 -5.19 9.09
CA CYS A 58 6.64 -4.45 8.07
C CYS A 58 6.96 -5.35 6.86
N LEU A 59 6.93 -4.74 5.67
CA LEU A 59 7.40 -5.34 4.43
C LEU A 59 8.93 -5.46 4.50
N SER A 60 9.42 -6.69 4.60
CA SER A 60 10.82 -7.00 4.88
C SER A 60 11.43 -7.88 3.79
N ALA A 61 12.66 -7.58 3.37
CA ALA A 61 13.44 -8.53 2.60
C ALA A 61 14.02 -9.59 3.54
N HIS A 62 13.52 -10.82 3.46
CA HIS A 62 13.90 -11.90 4.38
C HIS A 62 15.40 -12.16 4.47
N LYS A 63 16.13 -11.92 3.36
CA LYS A 63 17.60 -11.95 3.31
C LYS A 63 18.10 -10.80 2.43
N THR A 64 19.32 -10.35 2.67
CA THR A 64 20.02 -9.33 1.89
C THR A 64 20.75 -9.94 0.69
N GLN A 65 20.04 -10.77 -0.09
CA GLN A 65 20.56 -11.49 -1.24
C GLN A 65 19.67 -11.25 -2.47
N ASP A 66 20.26 -11.28 -3.66
CA ASP A 66 19.50 -11.16 -4.92
C ASP A 66 18.44 -12.27 -5.03
N TYR A 67 17.24 -11.90 -5.45
CA TYR A 67 16.04 -12.74 -5.50
C TYR A 67 15.52 -13.25 -4.15
N ALA A 68 16.00 -12.73 -3.02
CA ALA A 68 15.42 -13.05 -1.72
C ALA A 68 13.94 -12.62 -1.67
N LEU A 69 13.09 -13.50 -1.13
CA LEU A 69 11.66 -13.23 -1.00
C LEU A 69 11.40 -12.10 -0.01
N VAL A 70 10.40 -11.29 -0.33
CA VAL A 70 9.85 -10.31 0.59
C VAL A 70 8.71 -10.95 1.37
N LYS A 71 8.67 -10.68 2.68
CA LYS A 71 7.74 -11.24 3.65
C LYS A 71 7.27 -10.17 4.62
N LEU A 72 6.37 -10.54 5.52
CA LEU A 72 5.98 -9.71 6.66
C LEU A 72 6.80 -10.11 7.87
N GLU A 73 7.45 -9.14 8.51
CA GLU A 73 8.21 -9.36 9.74
C GLU A 73 7.86 -8.28 10.76
N ARG A 74 8.19 -8.52 12.04
CA ARG A 74 8.03 -7.48 13.06
C ARG A 74 8.83 -6.25 12.64
N CYS A 75 8.22 -5.08 12.78
CA CYS A 75 8.89 -3.82 12.48
C CYS A 75 10.05 -3.57 13.46
N GLY A 76 11.16 -3.03 12.96
CA GLY A 76 12.32 -2.65 13.78
C GLY A 76 13.67 -3.03 13.18
N ASP A 77 13.67 -3.80 12.09
CA ASP A 77 14.88 -4.19 11.39
C ASP A 77 15.16 -3.26 10.22
N TRP A 78 15.80 -2.13 10.54
CA TRP A 78 16.04 -1.04 9.61
C TRP A 78 16.75 -1.49 8.31
N GLU A 79 17.73 -2.39 8.39
CA GLU A 79 18.52 -2.80 7.23
C GLU A 79 17.69 -3.51 6.15
N ARG A 80 16.67 -4.27 6.56
CA ARG A 80 15.84 -5.07 5.64
C ARG A 80 14.45 -4.49 5.41
N GLN A 81 14.08 -3.44 6.15
CA GLN A 81 12.72 -2.87 6.15
C GLN A 81 12.68 -1.38 5.78
N ALA A 82 13.82 -0.67 5.76
CA ALA A 82 13.87 0.73 5.35
C ALA A 82 13.93 0.84 3.82
N TRP A 83 12.94 1.49 3.24
CA TRP A 83 12.81 1.67 1.80
C TRP A 83 13.05 3.13 1.38
N SER A 84 13.42 3.31 0.12
CA SER A 84 13.49 4.59 -0.56
C SER A 84 12.66 4.54 -1.84
N CYS A 85 12.05 5.67 -2.21
CA CYS A 85 11.35 5.79 -3.48
C CYS A 85 12.17 6.60 -4.48
N SER A 86 12.18 6.13 -5.73
CA SER A 86 12.62 6.95 -6.87
C SER A 86 11.43 7.62 -7.55
N LYS A 87 11.69 8.71 -8.29
CA LYS A 87 10.69 9.40 -9.15
C LYS A 87 10.00 8.45 -10.13
N LYS A 88 10.67 7.37 -10.55
CA LYS A 88 10.14 6.34 -11.48
C LYS A 88 9.29 5.27 -10.78
N GLY A 89 9.01 5.40 -9.48
CA GLY A 89 8.22 4.43 -8.72
C GLY A 89 9.00 3.18 -8.29
N ARG A 90 10.34 3.21 -8.22
CA ARG A 90 11.08 2.06 -7.64
C ARG A 90 11.17 2.21 -6.13
N LEU A 91 10.87 1.11 -5.43
CA LEU A 91 11.17 0.93 -4.01
C LEU A 91 12.52 0.24 -3.88
N THR A 92 13.47 0.86 -3.19
CA THR A 92 14.84 0.34 -3.02
C THR A 92 15.19 0.29 -1.55
N LEU A 93 15.73 -0.84 -1.07
CA LEU A 93 16.27 -0.92 0.28
C LEU A 93 17.36 0.14 0.48
N TRP A 94 17.17 0.98 1.50
CA TRP A 94 17.82 2.27 1.69
C TRP A 94 19.36 2.23 1.56
N SER A 95 20.01 1.18 2.06
CA SER A 95 21.48 1.04 2.07
C SER A 95 22.02 -0.11 1.21
N LEU A 96 21.15 -0.94 0.62
CA LEU A 96 21.57 -2.21 0.00
C LEU A 96 21.43 -2.24 -1.53
N GLY A 97 20.79 -1.23 -2.12
CA GLY A 97 20.65 -1.11 -3.58
C GLY A 97 19.74 -2.17 -4.22
N PHE A 98 19.05 -2.96 -3.41
CA PHE A 98 18.10 -3.96 -3.85
C PHE A 98 16.71 -3.35 -4.07
N HIS A 99 16.13 -3.60 -5.24
CA HIS A 99 14.82 -3.08 -5.63
C HIS A 99 13.72 -4.12 -5.39
N LEU A 100 12.60 -3.68 -4.82
CA LEU A 100 11.39 -4.48 -4.78
C LEU A 100 10.99 -4.86 -6.21
N SER A 101 10.81 -6.14 -6.48
CA SER A 101 10.66 -6.68 -7.82
C SER A 101 9.71 -7.87 -7.86
N THR A 102 9.23 -8.16 -9.06
CA THR A 102 8.44 -9.35 -9.37
C THR A 102 8.83 -9.85 -10.76
N LYS A 103 8.20 -10.91 -11.22
CA LYS A 103 8.37 -11.45 -12.56
C LYS A 103 7.03 -11.81 -13.19
N GLU A 104 7.02 -11.84 -14.51
CA GLU A 104 5.89 -12.31 -15.31
C GLU A 104 5.49 -13.74 -14.91
N GLY A 105 4.18 -14.02 -14.87
CA GLY A 105 3.62 -15.30 -14.43
C GLY A 105 3.82 -15.62 -12.93
N GLY A 106 4.55 -14.81 -12.18
CA GLY A 106 4.82 -15.04 -10.75
C GLY A 106 3.77 -14.42 -9.82
N HIS A 107 3.54 -15.07 -8.68
CA HIS A 107 2.73 -14.55 -7.56
C HIS A 107 3.58 -14.06 -6.39
N LYS A 108 4.92 -14.14 -6.50
CA LYS A 108 5.87 -13.80 -5.43
C LYS A 108 6.48 -12.44 -5.65
N VAL A 109 6.81 -11.78 -4.56
CA VAL A 109 7.57 -10.53 -4.53
C VAL A 109 8.94 -10.83 -3.93
N PHE A 110 9.98 -10.29 -4.54
CA PHE A 110 11.37 -10.51 -4.14
C PHE A 110 12.16 -9.21 -4.31
N VAL A 111 13.38 -9.19 -3.78
CA VAL A 111 14.31 -8.09 -4.03
C VAL A 111 15.29 -8.43 -5.13
N SER A 112 15.66 -7.46 -5.97
CA SER A 112 16.63 -7.67 -7.04
C SER A 112 17.52 -6.45 -7.27
N LYS A 113 18.80 -6.64 -7.65
CA LYS A 113 19.65 -5.53 -8.11
C LYS A 113 19.24 -5.00 -9.49
N LYS A 114 18.41 -5.73 -10.24
CA LYS A 114 17.97 -5.34 -11.58
C LYS A 114 16.97 -4.19 -11.53
N LYS A 115 17.18 -3.21 -12.41
CA LYS A 115 16.32 -2.02 -12.56
C LYS A 115 15.40 -2.15 -13.78
N ASP A 116 14.51 -3.13 -13.78
CA ASP A 116 13.66 -3.43 -14.95
C ASP A 116 12.22 -2.87 -14.83
N LYS A 117 11.37 -3.23 -15.78
CA LYS A 117 9.95 -2.83 -15.82
C LYS A 117 9.11 -3.40 -14.66
N PHE A 118 9.51 -4.53 -14.08
CA PHE A 118 8.82 -5.20 -12.97
C PHE A 118 9.27 -4.69 -11.60
N SER A 119 10.35 -3.92 -11.53
CA SER A 119 10.81 -3.23 -10.31
C SER A 119 10.06 -1.92 -9.96
N ARG A 120 8.98 -1.61 -10.70
CA ARG A 120 8.24 -0.34 -10.58
C ARG A 120 6.87 -0.53 -9.94
N TRP A 121 6.64 0.21 -8.87
CA TRP A 121 5.49 0.15 -7.99
C TRP A 121 4.92 1.55 -7.73
N LYS A 122 3.59 1.63 -7.73
CA LYS A 122 2.85 2.87 -7.50
C LYS A 122 1.57 2.58 -6.74
N THR A 123 0.92 3.64 -6.26
CA THR A 123 -0.45 3.53 -5.76
C THR A 123 -1.46 3.34 -6.89
N LEU A 124 -2.74 3.14 -6.55
CA LEU A 124 -3.81 3.15 -7.54
C LEU A 124 -4.03 4.54 -8.16
N ALA A 125 -3.69 5.60 -7.43
CA ALA A 125 -3.69 6.99 -7.94
C ALA A 125 -2.45 7.33 -8.79
N ASP A 126 -1.66 6.33 -9.16
CA ASP A 126 -0.43 6.49 -9.96
C ASP A 126 0.68 7.35 -9.33
N GLU A 127 0.60 7.55 -8.02
CA GLU A 127 1.62 8.23 -7.21
C GLU A 127 2.75 7.28 -6.81
N THR A 128 3.92 7.83 -6.51
CA THR A 128 4.98 7.04 -5.85
C THR A 128 4.57 6.73 -4.41
N ILE A 129 5.00 5.57 -3.89
CA ILE A 129 4.62 5.12 -2.54
C ILE A 129 4.99 6.14 -1.45
N CYS A 130 6.15 6.77 -1.54
CA CYS A 130 6.58 7.79 -0.58
C CYS A 130 5.86 9.14 -0.73
N ALA A 131 5.24 9.40 -1.88
CA ALA A 131 4.42 10.61 -2.08
C ALA A 131 3.03 10.42 -1.47
N ALA A 132 2.41 9.25 -1.66
CA ALA A 132 1.12 8.92 -1.07
C ALA A 132 1.14 9.00 0.47
N ALA A 133 2.29 8.76 1.08
CA ALA A 133 2.50 8.94 2.52
C ALA A 133 2.37 10.38 3.02
N GLN A 134 2.56 11.35 2.13
CA GLN A 134 2.52 12.78 2.45
C GLN A 134 1.15 13.38 2.15
N THR A 135 0.27 12.65 1.44
CA THR A 135 -1.08 13.10 1.12
C THR A 135 -1.95 12.99 2.38
N PRO A 136 -2.48 14.11 2.90
CA PRO A 136 -3.41 14.05 4.03
C PRO A 136 -4.66 13.26 3.61
N ALA A 137 -5.18 12.42 4.51
CA ALA A 137 -6.47 11.78 4.28
C ALA A 137 -7.53 12.86 3.97
N PRO A 138 -8.37 12.69 2.93
CA PRO A 138 -9.50 13.58 2.69
C PRO A 138 -10.33 13.64 3.96
N ARG A 139 -10.54 14.84 4.52
CA ARG A 139 -11.48 15.02 5.62
C ARG A 139 -12.85 14.57 5.12
N PRO A 140 -13.64 13.80 5.89
CA PRO A 140 -15.03 13.56 5.52
C PRO A 140 -15.71 14.92 5.42
N SER A 141 -16.14 15.28 4.21
CA SER A 141 -16.98 16.45 3.99
C SER A 141 -18.23 16.26 4.84
N LYS A 142 -18.47 17.18 5.78
CA LYS A 142 -19.75 17.28 6.49
C LYS A 142 -20.84 17.31 5.41
N SER A 143 -21.72 16.31 5.41
CA SER A 143 -22.95 16.37 4.65
C SER A 143 -23.72 17.60 5.11
N THR A 144 -24.00 18.50 4.17
CA THR A 144 -24.92 19.61 4.37
C THR A 144 -26.25 19.02 4.79
N GLN A 145 -26.62 19.17 6.06
CA GLN A 145 -27.99 18.92 6.51
C GLN A 145 -28.88 19.92 5.78
N GLN A 146 -29.63 19.43 4.78
CA GLN A 146 -30.79 20.14 4.27
C GLN A 146 -31.79 20.25 5.42
N ALA A 147 -31.95 21.46 5.95
CA ALA A 147 -33.08 21.81 6.79
C ALA A 147 -34.33 21.72 5.92
N VAL A 148 -35.14 20.67 6.12
CA VAL A 148 -36.51 20.62 5.62
C VAL A 148 -37.37 21.34 6.65
N ASP A 149 -37.59 22.63 6.41
CA ASP A 149 -38.63 23.40 7.09
C ASP A 149 -39.99 22.83 6.71
N THR A 150 -40.64 22.14 7.65
CA THR A 150 -41.99 21.61 7.46
C THR A 150 -42.95 22.50 8.22
N ARG A 151 -43.47 23.52 7.56
CA ARG A 151 -44.60 24.32 8.05
C ARG A 151 -45.73 24.36 7.03
N VAL A 152 -46.77 23.58 7.35
CA VAL A 152 -48.24 23.78 7.17
C VAL A 152 -48.70 23.98 5.71
N TRP A 153 -49.69 23.26 5.19
CA TRP A 153 -51.15 23.31 5.42
C TRP A 153 -51.79 22.15 4.64
N ILE A 154 -52.92 21.57 5.09
CA ILE A 154 -54.10 21.24 4.22
C ILE A 154 -55.37 21.02 5.08
N TYR A 155 -56.31 21.98 4.93
CA TYR A 155 -57.77 21.95 4.75
C TYR A 155 -58.82 21.46 5.78
N GLU A 156 -59.78 22.37 5.97
CA GLU A 156 -61.15 22.23 6.48
C GLU A 156 -61.94 21.11 5.78
N SER A 157 -62.88 20.51 6.52
CA SER A 157 -63.97 19.70 5.96
C SER A 157 -65.31 20.27 6.42
N LYS A 158 -66.22 20.37 5.46
CA LYS A 158 -67.58 20.90 5.52
C LYS A 158 -68.55 19.87 6.11
#